data_AF-A0A6H1X0M8-F1
#
_entry.id   AF-A0A6H1X0M8-F1
#
_cell.length_a   1.000
_cell.length_b   1.000
_cell.length_c   1.000
_cell.angle_alpha   90.00
_cell.angle_beta   90.00
_cell.angle_gamma   90.00
#
_symmetry.space_group_name_H-M   'P 1'
#
loop_
_entity.id
_entity.type
_entity.pdbx_description
1 polymer ?
#
loop_
_entity_poly.entity_id
_entity_poly.type
_entity_poly.pdbx_seq_one_letter_code
_entity_poly.pdbx_strand_id
1 'polypeptide(L)'
;MLNKLAKNQYVKLVKNNGQKKEVEYGIVLNENGDQYDIMSVGFENKDGHFLAYPPNVENLVQTYTTNDETMFDEVKENEVRRAMNVWVEKNYKL
;
A
#
# COMPACT_ATOMS: atom_id res chain seq x y z
N MET A 1 6.94 -3.49 -11.78
CA MET A 1 7.80 -3.30 -10.61
C MET A 1 8.41 -1.91 -10.65
N LEU A 2 8.13 -1.11 -9.63
CA LEU A 2 8.68 0.23 -9.43
C LEU A 2 10.01 0.12 -8.68
N ASN A 3 11.05 0.77 -9.21
CA ASN A 3 12.38 0.80 -8.58
C ASN A 3 12.58 2.00 -7.65
N LYS A 4 11.66 2.97 -7.71
CA LYS A 4 11.62 4.14 -6.84
C LYS A 4 10.16 4.53 -6.64
N LEU A 5 9.82 4.95 -5.42
CA LEU A 5 8.50 5.44 -5.08
C LEU A 5 8.55 6.94 -4.80
N ALA A 6 7.46 7.65 -5.09
CA ALA A 6 7.32 9.07 -4.83
C ALA A 6 6.32 9.33 -3.70
N LYS A 7 6.48 10.42 -2.97
CA LYS A 7 5.51 10.85 -1.96
C LYS A 7 4.10 11.02 -2.58
N ASN A 8 3.08 10.63 -1.82
CA ASN A 8 1.66 10.58 -2.19
C ASN A 8 1.33 9.60 -3.33
N GLN A 9 2.26 8.73 -3.71
CA GLN A 9 2.01 7.69 -4.71
C GLN A 9 1.19 6.55 -4.10
N TYR A 10 0.14 6.14 -4.81
CA TYR A 10 -0.61 4.92 -4.51
C TYR A 10 0.15 3.71 -5.03
N VAL A 11 0.40 2.75 -4.14
CA VAL A 11 1.20 1.57 -4.42
C VAL A 11 0.45 0.28 -4.05
N LYS A 12 0.62 -0.72 -4.91
CA LYS A 12 0.25 -2.11 -4.68
C LYS A 12 1.51 -2.83 -4.17
N LEU A 13 1.45 -3.33 -2.94
CA LEU A 13 2.51 -4.11 -2.32
C LEU A 13 2.19 -5.58 -2.52
N VAL A 14 3.14 -6.33 -3.06
CA VAL A 14 3.02 -7.76 -3.27
C VAL A 14 4.08 -8.45 -2.42
N LYS A 15 3.65 -9.08 -1.33
CA LYS A 15 4.50 -9.83 -0.40
C LYS A 15 4.45 -11.30 -0.78
N ASN A 16 5.62 -11.93 -0.94
CA ASN A 16 5.71 -13.33 -1.33
C ASN A 16 6.33 -14.17 -0.22
N ASN A 17 5.50 -14.73 0.67
CA ASN A 17 5.98 -15.51 1.83
C ASN A 17 6.16 -17.01 1.51
N GLY A 18 6.70 -17.35 0.34
CA GLY A 18 7.04 -18.71 -0.10
C GLY A 18 5.86 -19.68 -0.35
N GLN A 19 4.71 -19.50 0.30
CA GLN A 19 3.52 -20.34 0.13
C GLN A 19 2.26 -19.55 -0.27
N LYS A 20 2.24 -18.22 -0.06
CA LYS A 20 1.11 -17.35 -0.38
C LYS A 20 1.58 -15.98 -0.86
N LYS A 21 0.88 -15.48 -1.87
CA LYS A 21 0.99 -14.11 -2.36
C LYS A 21 -0.02 -13.27 -1.59
N GLU A 22 0.47 -12.36 -0.77
CA GLU A 22 -0.35 -11.37 -0.08
C GLU A 22 -0.25 -10.05 -0.82
N VAL A 23 -1.39 -9.42 -1.04
CA VAL A 23 -1.48 -8.15 -1.74
C VAL A 23 -2.07 -7.12 -0.80
N GLU A 24 -1.30 -6.05 -0.59
CA GLU A 24 -1.70 -4.88 0.16
C GLU A 24 -1.69 -3.64 -0.73
N TYR A 25 -2.42 -2.62 -0.31
CA TYR A 25 -2.53 -1.34 -0.99
C TYR A 25 -2.22 -0.24 0.00
N GLY A 26 -1.37 0.70 -0.40
CA GLY A 26 -0.96 1.79 0.48
C GLY A 26 -0.61 3.08 -0.26
N ILE A 27 -0.34 4.11 0.53
CA ILE A 27 0.14 5.41 0.05
C ILE A 27 1.50 5.72 0.66
N VAL A 28 2.42 6.16 -0.17
CA VAL A 28 3.77 6.57 0.25
C VAL A 28 3.68 7.91 0.96
N LEU A 29 4.08 7.96 2.22
CA LEU A 29 4.08 9.18 3.04
C LEU A 29 5.42 9.92 2.96
N ASN A 30 6.52 9.18 3.07
CA ASN A 30 7.88 9.71 3.02
C ASN A 30 8.80 8.82 2.18
N GLU A 31 9.79 9.43 1.53
CA GLU A 31 10.92 8.75 0.88
C GLU A 31 12.22 9.13 1.60
N ASN A 32 13.00 8.14 2.02
CA ASN A 32 14.28 8.32 2.72
C ASN A 32 15.34 7.43 2.05
N GLY A 33 15.80 7.84 0.87
CA GLY A 33 16.70 7.03 0.04
C GLY A 33 15.97 5.79 -0.49
N ASP A 34 16.41 4.61 -0.04
CA ASP A 34 15.81 3.31 -0.42
C ASP A 34 14.74 2.84 0.57
N GLN A 35 14.42 3.65 1.59
CA GLN A 35 13.38 3.38 2.58
C GLN A 35 12.14 4.24 2.33
N TYR A 36 10.97 3.65 2.47
CA TYR A 36 9.68 4.29 2.21
C TYR A 36 8.73 4.02 3.37
N ASP A 37 8.22 5.10 3.96
CA ASP A 37 7.12 4.99 4.92
C ASP A 37 5.83 4.89 4.13
N ILE A 38 5.17 3.74 4.20
CA ILE A 38 3.94 3.45 3.46
C ILE A 38 2.82 3.25 4.47
N MET A 39 1.75 4.02 4.29
CA MET A 39 0.51 3.80 5.02
C MET A 39 -0.34 2.78 4.29
N SER A 40 -0.57 1.63 4.92
CA SER A 40 -1.49 0.60 4.45
C SER A 40 -2.93 1.10 4.56
N VAL A 41 -3.67 1.01 3.45
CA VAL A 41 -5.06 1.45 3.31
C VAL A 41 -6.01 0.26 3.20
N GLY A 42 -5.55 -0.85 2.61
CA GLY A 42 -6.34 -2.06 2.47
C GLY A 42 -5.54 -3.22 1.89
N PHE A 43 -6.24 -4.32 1.62
CA PHE A 43 -5.66 -5.56 1.07
C PHE A 43 -6.60 -6.22 0.06
N GLU A 44 -6.05 -7.13 -0.74
CA GLU A 44 -6.82 -7.98 -1.65
C GLU A 44 -7.29 -9.24 -0.89
N ASN A 45 -8.60 -9.52 -0.91
CA ASN A 45 -9.12 -10.75 -0.34
C ASN A 45 -8.80 -11.96 -1.25
N LYS A 46 -9.18 -13.17 -0.84
CA LYS A 46 -8.93 -14.40 -1.63
C LYS A 46 -9.59 -14.41 -3.01
N ASP A 47 -10.61 -13.59 -3.22
CA ASP A 47 -11.37 -13.49 -4.47
C ASP A 47 -10.83 -12.38 -5.40
N GLY A 48 -9.80 -11.65 -4.98
CA GLY A 48 -9.23 -10.55 -5.77
C GLY A 48 -9.84 -9.18 -5.48
N HIS A 49 -10.72 -9.06 -4.49
CA HIS A 49 -11.41 -7.80 -4.18
C HIS A 49 -10.68 -6.98 -3.13
N PHE A 50 -10.61 -5.67 -3.36
CA PHE A 50 -10.08 -4.71 -2.41
C PHE A 50 -10.98 -4.59 -1.16
N LEU A 51 -10.37 -4.69 0.01
CA LEU A 51 -10.99 -4.42 1.30
C LEU A 51 -10.14 -3.39 2.06
N ALA A 52 -10.76 -2.28 2.47
CA ALA A 52 -10.09 -1.26 3.26
C ALA A 52 -9.88 -1.72 4.70
N TYR A 53 -8.75 -1.34 5.30
CA TYR A 53 -8.51 -1.56 6.73
C TYR A 53 -9.46 -0.71 7.58
N PRO A 54 -9.90 -1.22 8.76
CA PRO A 54 -10.57 -0.37 9.72
C PRO A 54 -9.65 0.75 10.20
N PRO A 55 -10.18 1.94 10.51
CA PRO A 55 -9.35 3.11 10.88
C PRO A 55 -8.67 2.98 12.24
N ASN A 56 -9.12 2.04 13.09
CA ASN A 56 -8.62 1.85 14.45
C ASN A 56 -7.46 0.84 14.53
N VAL A 57 -6.82 0.50 13.41
CA VAL A 57 -5.70 -0.43 13.40
C VAL A 57 -4.44 0.31 13.87
N GLU A 58 -3.83 -0.18 14.94
CA GLU A 58 -2.49 0.27 15.34
C GLU A 58 -1.47 -0.14 14.27
N ASN A 59 -0.53 0.75 13.95
CA ASN A 59 0.56 0.51 12.98
C ASN A 59 0.15 0.41 11.50
N LEU A 60 -0.75 1.29 11.04
CA LEU A 60 -1.07 1.46 9.61
C LEU A 60 0.13 1.92 8.79
N VAL A 61 1.10 2.61 9.39
CA VAL A 61 2.32 3.05 8.71
C VAL A 61 3.44 2.04 8.99
N GLN A 62 4.06 1.54 7.92
CA GLN A 62 5.19 0.63 7.98
C GLN A 62 6.29 1.13 7.05
N THR A 63 7.54 0.98 7.47
CA THR A 63 8.71 1.32 6.65
C THR A 63 9.11 0.10 5.85
N TYR A 64 9.24 0.28 4.53
CA TYR A 64 9.67 -0.74 3.59
C TYR A 64 10.95 -0.33 2.89
N THR A 65 11.75 -1.32 2.46
CA THR A 65 12.87 -1.06 1.55
C THR A 65 12.64 -1.72 0.20
N THR A 66 13.16 -1.12 -0.87
CA THR A 66 13.05 -1.70 -2.23
C THR A 66 13.85 -2.99 -2.42
N ASN A 67 14.69 -3.36 -1.46
CA ASN A 67 15.50 -4.57 -1.49
C ASN A 67 14.85 -5.75 -0.75
N ASP A 68 13.67 -5.53 -0.14
CA ASP A 68 12.93 -6.58 0.55
C ASP A 68 12.22 -7.53 -0.45
N GLU A 69 11.69 -8.66 0.06
CA GLU A 69 10.85 -9.59 -0.72
C GLU A 69 9.49 -8.99 -1.15
N THR A 70 9.29 -7.69 -0.91
CA THR A 70 8.06 -6.96 -1.24
C THR A 70 8.23 -6.25 -2.57
N MET A 71 7.41 -6.62 -3.55
CA MET A 71 7.38 -5.96 -4.84
C MET A 71 6.38 -4.81 -4.82
N PHE A 72 6.79 -3.66 -5.37
CA PHE A 72 5.92 -2.48 -5.50
C PHE A 72 5.47 -2.30 -6.94
N ASP A 73 4.17 -2.13 -7.14
CA ASP A 73 3.56 -1.75 -8.41
C ASP A 73 2.67 -0.52 -8.23
N GLU A 74 2.45 0.23 -9.31
CA GLU A 74 1.46 1.31 -9.28
C GLU A 74 0.04 0.72 -9.22
N VAL A 75 -0.84 1.32 -8.43
CA VAL A 75 -2.27 1.00 -8.48
C VAL A 75 -2.87 1.55 -9.78
N LYS A 76 -3.26 0.65 -10.68
CA LYS A 76 -3.82 1.00 -12.01
C LYS A 76 -5.35 0.94 -12.03
N GLU A 77 -5.93 0.24 -11.07
CA GLU A 77 -7.36 0.02 -10.94
C GLU A 77 -8.04 1.27 -10.38
N ASN A 78 -8.80 1.97 -11.22
CA ASN A 78 -9.46 3.24 -10.85
C ASN A 78 -10.40 3.10 -9.64
N GLU A 79 -11.11 1.98 -9.54
CA GLU A 79 -12.01 1.70 -8.42
C GLU A 79 -11.25 1.59 -7.09
N VAL A 80 -10.11 0.90 -7.12
CA VAL A 80 -9.22 0.77 -5.96
C VAL A 80 -8.62 2.12 -5.59
N ARG A 81 -8.07 2.88 -6.56
CA ARG A 81 -7.56 4.24 -6.29
C ARG A 81 -8.63 5.13 -5.66
N ARG A 82 -9.85 5.11 -6.20
CA ARG A 82 -10.96 5.90 -5.65
C ARG A 82 -11.31 5.48 -4.22
N ALA A 83 -11.38 4.19 -3.94
CA ALA A 83 -11.64 3.68 -2.60
C ALA A 83 -10.54 4.09 -1.62
N MET A 84 -9.27 4.02 -2.05
CA MET A 84 -8.14 4.47 -1.26
C MET A 84 -8.19 5.97 -0.98
N ASN A 85 -8.44 6.82 -2.00
CA ASN A 85 -8.58 8.26 -1.81
C ASN A 85 -9.66 8.58 -0.77
N VAL A 86 -10.85 7.99 -0.89
CA VAL A 86 -11.97 8.22 0.03
C VAL A 86 -11.62 7.78 1.45
N TRP A 87 -10.91 6.67 1.59
CA TRP A 87 -10.46 6.19 2.90
C TRP A 87 -9.44 7.16 3.52
N VAL A 88 -8.47 7.61 2.74
CA VAL A 88 -7.43 8.55 3.19
C VAL A 88 -8.08 9.87 3.59
N GLU A 89 -8.89 10.50 2.73
CA GLU A 89 -9.58 11.77 3.05
C GLU A 89 -10.40 11.71 4.34
N LYS A 90 -11.04 10.57 4.62
CA LYS A 90 -11.88 10.40 5.81
C LYS A 90 -11.07 10.20 7.08
N ASN A 91 -9.95 9.48 7.01
CA ASN A 91 -9.25 8.97 8.19
C ASN A 91 -7.90 9.65 8.45
N TYR A 92 -7.30 10.23 7.40
CA TYR A 92 -5.95 10.77 7.42
C TYR A 92 -5.93 12.00 6.51
N LYS A 93 -6.19 13.18 7.10
CA LYS A 93 -6.20 14.47 6.40
C LYS A 93 -4.78 14.76 5.84
N LEU A 94 -4.46 14.20 4.68
CA LEU A 94 -3.26 14.53 3.91
C LEU A 94 -3.33 15.94 3.34
#